data_AF-A0A2T1GCB9-F1
#
_entry.id   AF-A0A2T1GCB9-F1
#
_cell.length_a   1.000
_cell.length_b   1.000
_cell.length_c   1.000
_cell.angle_alpha   90.00
_cell.angle_beta   90.00
_cell.angle_gamma   90.00
#
_symmetry.space_group_name_H-M   'P 1'
#
loop_
_entity.id
_entity.type
_entity.pdbx_description
1 polymer ?
#
loop_
_entity_poly.entity_id
_entity_poly.type
_entity_poly.pdbx_seq_one_letter_code
_entity_poly.pdbx_strand_id
1 'polypeptide(L)'
;MAAGIPLEKEHDGTSKGQFGFRTPDGLFFDHCWLQTEDAIVDITADQFGAQKIIITTVGDSRYSQNLTERDLQKHIPRLSRRPNQWLSQWQNEYHSTSFLPK
;
A
#
# COMPACT_ATOMS: atom_id res chain seq x y z
N MET A 1 -5.75 8.91 -7.90
CA MET A 1 -5.08 7.99 -6.95
C MET A 1 -5.71 8.25 -5.59
N ALA A 2 -5.85 7.25 -4.73
CA ALA A 2 -6.41 7.39 -3.40
C ALA A 2 -5.48 6.75 -2.37
N ALA A 3 -5.53 7.23 -1.13
CA ALA A 3 -4.70 6.73 -0.06
C ALA A 3 -5.37 6.97 1.30
N GLY A 4 -5.00 6.14 2.27
CA GLY A 4 -5.43 6.27 3.64
C GLY A 4 -4.28 5.99 4.61
N ILE A 5 -4.21 6.77 5.68
CA ILE A 5 -3.22 6.60 6.74
C ILE A 5 -3.93 6.41 8.08
N PRO A 6 -3.68 5.30 8.81
CA PRO A 6 -4.15 5.12 10.18
C PRO A 6 -3.69 6.25 11.11
N LEU A 7 -4.50 6.60 12.11
CA LEU A 7 -4.18 7.66 13.07
C LEU A 7 -2.85 7.36 13.82
N GLU A 8 -2.03 8.41 13.97
CA GLU A 8 -0.56 8.46 14.20
C GLU A 8 0.14 7.50 15.18
N LYS A 9 -0.54 6.74 16.04
CA LYS A 9 0.13 6.12 17.19
C LYS A 9 0.77 4.76 16.95
N GLU A 10 0.57 4.11 15.82
CA GLU A 10 0.85 2.67 15.72
C GLU A 10 1.34 2.32 14.30
N HIS A 11 2.65 2.05 14.20
CA HIS A 11 3.37 1.87 12.93
C HIS A 11 3.18 0.47 12.28
N ASP A 12 2.52 -0.47 12.95
CA ASP A 12 2.49 -1.91 12.59
C ASP A 12 1.08 -2.47 12.32
N GLY A 13 0.18 -1.65 11.78
CA GLY A 13 -1.20 -2.07 11.57
C GLY A 13 -1.99 -2.02 12.86
N THR A 14 -3.15 -1.41 12.81
CA THR A 14 -3.88 -1.03 14.02
C THR A 14 -5.28 -1.62 13.98
N SER A 15 -5.76 -2.11 15.11
CA SER A 15 -7.17 -2.52 15.24
C SER A 15 -8.11 -1.31 15.28
N LYS A 16 -7.57 -0.08 15.42
CA LYS A 16 -8.31 1.17 15.63
C LYS A 16 -8.20 2.20 14.50
N GLY A 17 -7.30 2.03 13.55
CA GLY A 17 -7.18 2.85 12.35
C GLY A 17 -8.37 2.58 11.45
N GLN A 18 -9.01 3.62 10.93
CA GLN A 18 -10.20 3.48 10.10
C GLN A 18 -9.90 3.71 8.60
N PHE A 19 -8.63 3.84 8.24
CA PHE A 19 -8.17 4.31 6.94
C PHE A 19 -6.98 3.50 6.44
N GLY A 20 -6.82 3.43 5.11
CA GLY A 20 -5.78 2.66 4.43
C GLY A 20 -6.33 1.36 3.86
N PHE A 21 -5.53 0.29 3.94
CA PHE A 21 -5.94 -1.07 3.58
C PHE A 21 -6.20 -1.92 4.82
N ARG A 22 -7.36 -2.58 4.87
CA ARG A 22 -7.76 -3.50 5.93
C ARG A 22 -7.38 -4.94 5.56
N THR A 23 -6.50 -5.51 6.35
CA THR A 23 -6.09 -6.92 6.23
C THR A 23 -7.19 -7.88 6.67
N PRO A 24 -7.13 -9.16 6.27
CA PRO A 24 -8.10 -10.18 6.70
C PRO A 24 -8.21 -10.36 8.23
N ASP A 25 -7.15 -10.08 8.98
CA ASP A 25 -7.14 -10.08 10.45
C ASP A 25 -7.79 -8.82 11.07
N GLY A 26 -8.22 -7.87 10.22
CA GLY A 26 -8.97 -6.69 10.60
C GLY A 26 -8.13 -5.45 10.88
N LEU A 27 -6.81 -5.50 10.76
CA LEU A 27 -5.92 -4.36 10.97
C LEU A 27 -5.88 -3.42 9.77
N PHE A 28 -5.70 -2.13 10.01
CA PHE A 28 -5.49 -1.13 8.94
C PHE A 28 -4.05 -0.69 8.84
N PHE A 29 -3.52 -0.64 7.60
CA PHE A 29 -2.18 -0.18 7.24
C PHE A 29 -2.24 1.02 6.30
N ASP A 30 -1.23 1.89 6.36
CA ASP A 30 -1.10 2.97 5.38
C ASP A 30 -0.86 2.41 3.98
N HIS A 31 -1.67 2.85 3.02
CA HIS A 31 -1.65 2.26 1.69
C HIS A 31 -2.15 3.22 0.62
N CYS A 32 -1.68 3.00 -0.62
CA CYS A 32 -2.12 3.71 -1.82
C CYS A 32 -2.75 2.73 -2.80
N TRP A 33 -3.84 3.16 -3.42
CA TRP A 33 -4.52 2.41 -4.48
C TRP A 33 -4.99 3.37 -5.58
N LEU A 34 -5.38 2.81 -6.70
CA LEU A 34 -6.05 3.55 -7.76
C LEU A 34 -7.55 3.42 -7.58
N GLN A 35 -8.26 4.53 -7.75
CA GLN A 35 -9.71 4.56 -7.78
C GLN A 35 -10.12 5.23 -9.11
N THR A 36 -10.97 4.54 -9.87
CA THR A 36 -11.73 5.08 -11.00
C THR A 36 -13.11 5.54 -10.51
N GLU A 37 -14.01 5.88 -11.42
CA GLU A 37 -15.39 6.23 -11.07
C GLU A 37 -16.11 5.08 -10.34
N ASP A 38 -15.86 3.84 -10.75
CA ASP A 38 -16.60 2.64 -10.37
C ASP A 38 -15.75 1.53 -9.73
N ALA A 39 -14.43 1.60 -9.83
CA ALA A 39 -13.53 0.56 -9.38
C ALA A 39 -12.38 1.06 -8.49
N ILE A 40 -11.89 0.14 -7.66
CA ILE A 40 -10.62 0.21 -6.95
C ILE A 40 -9.69 -0.81 -7.57
N VAL A 41 -8.47 -0.38 -7.89
CA VAL A 41 -7.38 -1.21 -8.40
C VAL A 41 -6.18 -1.09 -7.46
N ASP A 42 -5.73 -2.24 -6.98
CA ASP A 42 -4.58 -2.35 -6.09
C ASP A 42 -3.67 -3.47 -6.58
N ILE A 43 -2.43 -3.12 -6.93
CA ILE A 43 -1.45 -4.03 -7.51
C ILE A 43 -0.38 -4.47 -6.52
N THR A 44 -0.52 -4.09 -5.25
CA THR A 44 0.45 -4.41 -4.18
C THR A 44 -0.24 -4.88 -2.90
N ALA A 45 -1.47 -5.37 -2.96
CA ALA A 45 -2.19 -5.81 -1.76
C ALA A 45 -1.59 -7.09 -1.13
N ASP A 46 -0.79 -7.85 -1.89
CA ASP A 46 -0.02 -8.99 -1.38
C ASP A 46 0.98 -8.62 -0.30
N GLN A 47 1.41 -7.36 -0.24
CA GLN A 47 2.27 -6.87 0.84
C GLN A 47 1.64 -6.99 2.23
N PHE A 48 0.31 -7.12 2.28
CA PHE A 48 -0.48 -7.27 3.49
C PHE A 48 -1.15 -8.66 3.55
N GLY A 49 -0.68 -9.64 2.77
CA GLY A 49 -1.20 -11.00 2.76
C GLY A 49 -2.49 -11.21 1.97
N ALA A 50 -2.88 -10.25 1.12
CA ALA A 50 -4.01 -10.38 0.21
C ALA A 50 -3.59 -10.90 -1.18
N GLN A 51 -4.50 -10.86 -2.16
CA GLN A 51 -4.17 -11.18 -3.55
C GLN A 51 -3.19 -10.15 -4.13
N LYS A 52 -2.30 -10.56 -5.03
CA LYS A 52 -1.31 -9.67 -5.68
C LYS A 52 -1.97 -8.48 -6.38
N ILE A 53 -3.08 -8.74 -7.08
CA ILE A 53 -3.86 -7.72 -7.74
C ILE A 53 -5.30 -7.86 -7.27
N ILE A 54 -5.88 -6.78 -6.77
CA ILE A 54 -7.28 -6.65 -6.43
C ILE A 54 -7.90 -5.63 -7.38
N ILE A 55 -8.99 -6.04 -8.03
CA ILE A 55 -9.89 -5.14 -8.76
C ILE A 55 -11.27 -5.36 -8.14
N THR A 56 -11.86 -4.31 -7.57
CA THR A 56 -13.13 -4.38 -6.83
C THR A 56 -13.95 -3.11 -7.04
N THR A 57 -15.21 -3.09 -6.62
CA THR A 57 -16.06 -1.90 -6.72
C THR A 57 -15.68 -0.84 -5.70
N VAL A 58 -15.94 0.44 -6.01
CA VAL A 58 -15.87 1.51 -5.01
C VAL A 58 -16.78 1.19 -3.82
N GLY A 59 -16.28 1.40 -2.60
CA GLY A 59 -17.00 1.07 -1.35
C GLY A 59 -16.60 -0.28 -0.73
N ASP A 60 -15.65 -1.00 -1.32
CA ASP A 60 -15.06 -2.18 -0.69
C ASP A 60 -14.48 -1.83 0.69
N SER A 61 -14.99 -2.50 1.73
CA SER A 61 -14.66 -2.23 3.13
C SER A 61 -13.19 -2.44 3.50
N ARG A 62 -12.40 -3.05 2.61
CA ARG A 62 -10.95 -3.16 2.77
C ARG A 62 -10.23 -1.85 2.51
N TYR A 63 -10.84 -0.90 1.83
CA TYR A 63 -10.20 0.36 1.44
C TYR A 63 -10.93 1.54 2.08
N SER A 64 -10.19 2.43 2.71
CA SER A 64 -10.78 3.63 3.32
C SER A 64 -9.84 4.82 3.21
N GLN A 65 -10.23 5.82 2.42
CA GLN A 65 -9.44 7.02 2.20
C GLN A 65 -9.68 8.08 3.28
N ASN A 66 -8.62 8.79 3.66
CA ASN A 66 -8.72 10.02 4.46
C ASN A 66 -7.82 11.15 3.95
N LEU A 67 -7.00 10.90 2.94
CA LEU A 67 -6.12 11.92 2.39
C LEU A 67 -6.80 12.62 1.23
N THR A 68 -6.76 13.96 1.27
CA THR A 68 -7.04 14.77 0.09
C THR A 68 -5.86 14.72 -0.87
N GLU A 69 -6.06 15.03 -2.16
CA GLU A 69 -4.98 15.13 -3.15
C GLU A 69 -3.86 16.07 -2.68
N ARG A 70 -4.24 17.18 -2.01
CA ARG A 70 -3.29 18.14 -1.45
C ARG A 70 -2.46 17.53 -0.32
N ASP A 71 -3.07 16.73 0.54
CA ASP A 71 -2.37 16.12 1.67
C ASP A 71 -1.56 14.90 1.24
N LEU A 72 -1.98 14.18 0.19
CA LEU A 72 -1.23 13.07 -0.40
C LEU A 72 0.22 13.46 -0.67
N GLN A 73 0.46 14.62 -1.28
CA GLN A 73 1.81 15.12 -1.58
C GLN A 73 2.71 15.22 -0.34
N LYS A 74 2.15 15.60 0.81
CA LYS A 74 2.90 15.68 2.08
C LYS A 74 3.23 14.29 2.63
N HIS A 75 2.40 13.30 2.32
CA HIS A 75 2.49 11.95 2.86
C HIS A 75 3.19 10.95 1.92
N ILE A 76 3.41 11.30 0.64
CA ILE A 76 4.17 10.49 -0.34
C ILE A 76 5.49 9.94 0.25
N PRO A 77 6.34 10.73 0.95
CA PRO A 77 7.59 10.18 1.50
C PRO A 77 7.38 9.01 2.48
N ARG A 78 6.33 9.08 3.30
CA ARG A 78 5.95 8.02 4.24
C ARG A 78 5.42 6.80 3.49
N LEU A 79 4.47 7.01 2.59
CA LEU A 79 3.81 5.95 1.80
C LEU A 79 4.81 5.24 0.86
N SER A 80 5.85 5.95 0.41
CA SER A 80 6.87 5.40 -0.48
C SER A 80 7.97 4.63 0.25
N ARG A 81 8.00 4.62 1.59
CA ARG A 81 9.07 3.98 2.36
C ARG A 81 9.23 2.50 2.02
N ARG A 82 8.13 1.74 2.08
CA ARG A 82 8.15 0.28 1.86
C ARG A 82 8.39 -0.08 0.38
N PRO A 83 7.75 0.59 -0.60
CA PRO A 83 8.12 0.45 -2.01
C PRO A 83 9.60 0.72 -2.30
N ASN A 84 10.17 1.80 -1.74
CA ASN A 84 11.59 2.13 -1.93
C ASN A 84 12.52 1.08 -1.30
N GLN A 85 12.15 0.50 -0.15
CA GLN A 85 12.90 -0.59 0.46
C GLN A 85 12.93 -1.83 -0.45
N TRP A 86 11.80 -2.23 -1.03
CA TRP A 86 11.77 -3.35 -1.97
C TRP A 86 12.52 -3.06 -3.25
N LEU A 87 12.38 -1.86 -3.80
CA LEU A 87 13.14 -1.46 -4.98
C LEU A 87 14.64 -1.60 -4.72
N SER A 88 15.10 -1.16 -3.54
CA SER A 88 16.49 -1.29 -3.12
C SER A 88 16.92 -2.75 -2.95
N GLN A 89 16.07 -3.59 -2.32
CA GLN A 89 16.32 -5.03 -2.17
C GLN A 89 16.44 -5.72 -3.53
N TRP A 90 15.46 -5.49 -4.41
CA TRP A 90 15.45 -6.03 -5.77
C TRP A 90 16.69 -5.60 -6.55
N GLN A 91 17.06 -4.32 -6.51
CA GLN A 91 18.29 -3.82 -7.17
C GLN A 91 19.55 -4.53 -6.64
N ASN A 92 19.66 -4.69 -5.32
CA ASN A 92 20.80 -5.38 -4.71
C ASN A 92 20.85 -6.86 -5.08
N GLU A 93 19.71 -7.55 -5.11
CA GLU A 93 19.62 -8.94 -5.59
C GLU A 93 20.02 -9.04 -7.06
N TYR A 94 19.49 -8.16 -7.91
CA TYR A 94 19.80 -8.12 -9.34
C TYR A 94 21.30 -7.87 -9.59
N HIS A 95 21.90 -6.91 -8.87
CA HIS A 95 23.33 -6.63 -8.96
C HIS A 95 24.19 -7.78 -8.41
N SER A 96 23.71 -8.51 -7.40
CA SER A 96 24.38 -9.70 -6.84
C SER A 96 24.32 -10.90 -7.79
N THR A 97 23.28 -11.00 -8.63
CA THR A 97 23.14 -12.04 -9.66
C THR A 97 23.79 -11.71 -11.01
N SER A 98 24.49 -10.58 -11.14
CA SER A 98 25.23 -10.22 -12.38
C SER A 98 26.42 -11.14 -12.71
N PHE A 99 26.70 -12.18 -11.91
CA PHE A 99 27.69 -13.21 -12.21
C PHE A 99 27.01 -14.55 -12.52
N LEU A 100 26.70 -14.73 -13.81
CA LEU A 100 27.03 -15.90 -14.66
C LEU A 100 25.88 -16.25 -15.62
N PRO A 101 26.17 -16.28 -16.92
CA PRO A 101 25.80 -17.40 -17.76
C PRO A 101 27.06 -18.25 -18.03
N LYS A 102 26.99 -19.55 -17.71
CA LYS A 102 27.69 -20.59 -18.46
C LYS A 102 26.65 -21.35 -19.26
#